data_AF-A0A9D8SAT8-F1
#
_entry.id   AF-A0A9D8SAT8-F1
#
_cell.length_a   1.000
_cell.length_b   1.000
_cell.length_c   1.000
_cell.angle_alpha   90.00
_cell.angle_beta   90.00
_cell.angle_gamma   90.00
#
_symmetry.space_group_name_H-M   'P 1'
#
loop_
_entity.id
_entity.type
_entity.pdbx_description
1 polymer ?
#
loop_
_entity_poly.entity_id
_entity_poly.type
_entity_poly.pdbx_seq_one_letter_code
_entity_poly.pdbx_strand_id
1 'polypeptide(L)'
;MKVTFFDVEYANTRNKSICQLGILSRELDGSDPEVVQIDILVDPEDVFDENCVRIHGVTAESTKNASNFKTVWQGIEKYFTNAVVIGHNIASADLDALHKNFERYGIEIPEIYYL
;
A
#
# COMPACT_ATOMS: atom_id res chain seq x y z
N MET A 1 8.47 -10.67 16.42
CA MET A 1 7.69 -9.42 16.29
C MET A 1 8.02 -8.84 14.93
N LYS A 2 7.01 -8.80 14.07
CA LYS A 2 7.17 -8.32 12.71
C LYS A 2 6.99 -6.81 12.65
N VAL A 3 7.88 -6.14 11.93
CA VAL A 3 7.73 -4.73 11.57
C VAL A 3 7.65 -4.60 10.06
N THR A 4 6.76 -3.73 9.61
CA THR A 4 6.46 -3.54 8.20
C THR A 4 6.43 -2.06 7.90
N PHE A 5 7.43 -1.55 7.19
CA PHE A 5 7.40 -0.20 6.68
C PHE A 5 6.53 -0.17 5.43
N PHE A 6 5.63 0.80 5.37
CA PHE A 6 4.60 0.90 4.34
C PHE A 6 4.44 2.35 3.88
N ASP A 7 4.32 2.52 2.57
CA ASP A 7 4.14 3.81 1.90
C ASP A 7 3.34 3.58 0.61
N VAL A 8 2.46 4.52 0.27
CA VAL A 8 1.63 4.43 -0.95
C VAL A 8 1.59 5.72 -1.74
N GLU A 9 1.49 5.55 -3.05
CA GLU A 9 1.15 6.62 -3.97
C GLU A 9 -0.27 6.46 -4.50
N TYR A 10 -0.94 7.58 -4.76
CA TYR A 10 -2.31 7.61 -5.25
C TYR A 10 -2.44 8.38 -6.56
N ALA A 11 -3.29 7.86 -7.45
CA ALA A 11 -3.55 8.45 -8.76
C ALA A 11 -4.29 9.80 -8.70
N ASN A 12 -5.06 10.06 -7.64
CA ASN A 12 -5.79 11.31 -7.44
C ASN A 12 -5.94 11.66 -5.95
N THR A 13 -6.39 12.88 -5.67
CA THR A 13 -6.47 13.47 -4.32
C THR A 13 -7.58 12.91 -3.43
N ARG A 14 -8.31 11.88 -3.87
CA ARG A 14 -9.40 11.27 -3.09
C ARG A 14 -8.91 10.20 -2.11
N ASN A 15 -7.60 9.91 -2.10
CA ASN A 15 -6.96 8.87 -1.28
C ASN A 15 -7.68 7.52 -1.35
N LYS A 16 -8.18 7.12 -2.52
CA LYS A 16 -8.86 5.83 -2.71
C LYS A 16 -8.49 5.14 -4.03
N SER A 17 -7.34 5.54 -4.55
CA SER A 17 -6.85 5.22 -5.89
C SER A 17 -5.37 4.89 -5.82
N ILE A 18 -4.99 3.94 -4.94
CA ILE A 18 -3.59 3.54 -4.78
C ILE A 18 -3.09 3.04 -6.13
N CYS A 19 -2.00 3.63 -6.62
CA CYS A 19 -1.40 3.29 -7.92
C CYS A 19 0.01 2.71 -7.78
N GLN A 20 0.61 2.83 -6.60
CA GLN A 20 1.85 2.15 -6.24
C GLN A 20 1.89 1.93 -4.72
N LEU A 21 2.53 0.85 -4.28
CA LEU A 21 2.83 0.62 -2.88
C LEU A 21 4.23 0.05 -2.68
N GLY A 22 4.86 0.47 -1.58
CA GLY A 22 6.15 -0.02 -1.11
C GLY A 22 5.99 -0.74 0.22
N ILE A 23 6.65 -1.90 0.36
CA ILE A 23 6.70 -2.66 1.62
C ILE A 23 8.14 -3.09 1.92
N LEU A 24 8.58 -2.82 3.15
CA LEU A 24 9.77 -3.45 3.74
C LEU A 24 9.36 -4.18 5.01
N SER A 25 9.50 -5.51 5.05
CA SER A 25 9.05 -6.32 6.20
C SER A 25 10.16 -7.20 6.74
N ARG A 26 10.30 -7.29 8.06
CA ARG A 26 11.24 -8.18 8.75
C ARG A 26 10.75 -8.57 10.14
N GLU A 27 11.24 -9.71 10.64
CA GLU A 27 11.13 -10.07 12.05
C GLU A 27 12.24 -9.36 12.86
N LEU A 28 11.94 -8.95 14.09
CA LEU A 28 12.90 -8.28 14.99
C LEU A 28 13.59 -9.21 16.00
N ASP A 29 12.93 -10.30 16.36
CA ASP A 29 13.36 -11.28 17.39
C ASP A 29 13.78 -12.63 16.79
N GLY A 30 13.67 -12.78 15.46
CA GLY A 30 14.15 -13.95 14.74
C GLY A 30 15.67 -13.95 14.57
N SER A 31 16.25 -15.14 14.45
CA SER A 31 17.66 -15.33 14.05
C SER A 31 17.90 -15.05 12.56
N ASP A 32 16.83 -14.87 11.78
CA ASP A 32 16.88 -14.65 10.35
C ASP A 32 16.84 -13.15 10.02
N PRO A 33 17.90 -12.59 9.43
CA PRO A 33 17.97 -11.18 9.07
C PRO A 33 17.26 -10.85 7.74
N GLU A 34 16.57 -11.80 7.11
CA GLU A 34 15.95 -11.57 5.80
C GLU A 34 14.94 -10.42 5.83
N VAL A 35 15.15 -9.47 4.93
CA VAL A 35 14.26 -8.33 4.71
C VAL A 35 13.51 -8.57 3.41
N VAL A 36 12.19 -8.65 3.50
CA VAL A 36 11.34 -8.63 2.32
C VAL A 36 11.25 -7.20 1.82
N GLN A 37 11.51 -7.00 0.53
CA GLN A 37 11.33 -5.72 -0.15
C GLN A 37 10.40 -5.90 -1.34
N ILE A 38 9.35 -5.08 -1.39
CA ILE A 38 8.32 -5.14 -2.41
C ILE A 38 8.03 -3.72 -2.88
N ASP A 39 8.02 -3.53 -4.19
CA ASP A 39 7.55 -2.34 -4.88
C ASP A 39 6.60 -2.80 -5.97
N ILE A 40 5.32 -2.40 -5.89
CA ILE A 40 4.27 -2.89 -6.79
C ILE A 40 3.49 -1.71 -7.35
N LEU A 41 3.40 -1.64 -8.67
CA LEU A 41 2.40 -0.84 -9.37
C LEU A 41 1.02 -1.52 -9.27
N VAL A 42 0.01 -0.70 -9.05
CA VAL A 42 -1.39 -1.11 -8.90
C VAL A 42 -2.21 -0.40 -9.96
N ASP A 43 -3.10 -1.10 -10.65
CA ASP A 43 -4.13 -0.42 -11.44
C ASP A 43 -5.17 0.13 -10.47
N PRO A 44 -5.27 1.47 -10.31
CA PRO A 44 -6.22 2.07 -9.38
C PRO A 44 -7.67 1.99 -9.89
N GLU A 45 -7.90 1.54 -11.13
CA GLU A 45 -9.18 1.53 -11.84
C GLU A 45 -9.90 2.89 -11.72
N ASP A 46 -9.11 3.97 -11.77
CA ASP A 46 -9.56 5.34 -11.53
C ASP A 46 -8.73 6.35 -12.34
N VAL A 47 -9.19 7.60 -12.36
CA VAL A 47 -8.53 8.68 -13.09
C VAL A 47 -7.23 9.13 -12.41
N PHE A 48 -6.25 9.47 -13.24
CA PHE A 48 -4.99 10.08 -12.82
C PHE A 48 -5.09 11.60 -12.89
N ASP A 49 -4.89 12.27 -11.76
CA ASP A 49 -4.76 13.72 -11.66
C ASP A 49 -3.35 14.15 -12.08
N GLU A 50 -3.24 15.22 -12.88
CA GLU A 50 -1.94 15.69 -13.40
C GLU A 50 -0.97 16.11 -12.28
N ASN A 51 -1.46 16.64 -11.15
CA ASN A 51 -0.58 17.01 -10.04
C ASN A 51 -0.07 15.77 -9.31
N CYS A 52 -0.94 14.78 -9.08
CA CYS A 52 -0.52 13.49 -8.51
C CYS A 52 0.50 12.80 -9.41
N VAL A 53 0.27 12.75 -10.73
CA VAL A 53 1.25 12.24 -11.70
C VAL A 53 2.57 13.00 -11.63
N ARG A 54 2.53 14.33 -11.51
CA ARG A 54 3.74 15.16 -11.39
C ARG A 54 4.53 14.90 -10.11
N ILE A 55 3.86 14.65 -8.99
CA ILE A 55 4.50 14.42 -7.68
C ILE A 55 5.01 12.98 -7.58
N HIS A 56 4.15 12.01 -7.89
CA HIS A 56 4.42 10.59 -7.66
C HIS A 56 5.11 9.90 -8.86
N GLY A 57 5.03 10.49 -10.06
CA GLY A 57 5.63 9.92 -11.27
C GLY A 57 4.88 8.71 -11.87
N VAL A 58 3.82 8.23 -11.23
CA VAL A 58 3.01 7.10 -11.70
C VAL A 58 1.94 7.58 -12.67
N THR A 59 1.80 6.90 -13.82
CA THR A 59 0.86 7.26 -14.88
C THR A 59 -0.15 6.14 -15.15
N ALA A 60 -1.24 6.46 -15.85
CA ALA A 60 -2.16 5.44 -16.36
C ALA A 60 -1.45 4.44 -17.27
N GLU A 61 -0.48 4.89 -18.08
CA GLU A 61 0.28 4.02 -18.98
C GLU A 61 1.20 3.05 -18.21
N SER A 62 1.83 3.49 -17.12
CA SER A 62 2.69 2.62 -16.30
C SER A 62 1.88 1.53 -15.57
N THR A 63 0.61 1.79 -15.27
CA THR A 63 -0.27 0.87 -14.52
C THR A 63 -1.18 0.01 -15.42
N LYS A 64 -1.18 0.20 -16.74
CA LYS A 64 -2.13 -0.45 -17.67
C LYS A 64 -2.17 -1.99 -17.64
N ASN A 65 -1.08 -2.62 -17.21
CA ASN A 65 -0.93 -4.07 -17.10
C ASN A 65 -0.78 -4.55 -15.65
N ALA A 66 -0.91 -3.63 -14.69
CA ALA A 66 -0.82 -3.94 -13.28
C ALA A 66 -2.10 -4.65 -12.80
N SER A 67 -1.98 -5.37 -11.70
CA SER A 67 -3.16 -5.94 -11.03
C SER A 67 -3.90 -4.85 -10.25
N ASN A 68 -5.22 -4.99 -10.12
CA ASN A 68 -5.99 -4.09 -9.25
C ASN A 68 -5.68 -4.32 -7.77
N PHE A 69 -6.08 -3.35 -6.93
CA PHE A 69 -5.79 -3.37 -5.50
C PHE A 69 -6.26 -4.66 -4.81
N LYS A 70 -7.44 -5.17 -5.14
CA LYS A 70 -7.98 -6.40 -4.53
C LYS A 70 -7.06 -7.60 -4.73
N THR A 71 -6.52 -7.75 -5.94
CA THR A 71 -5.61 -8.85 -6.28
C THR A 71 -4.26 -8.66 -5.59
N VAL A 72 -3.75 -7.42 -5.59
CA VAL A 72 -2.49 -7.09 -4.92
C VAL A 72 -2.58 -7.35 -3.42
N TRP A 73 -3.66 -6.92 -2.76
CA TRP A 73 -3.88 -7.10 -1.32
C TRP A 73 -3.78 -8.57 -0.89
N GLN A 74 -4.40 -9.49 -1.65
CA GLN A 74 -4.33 -10.94 -1.37
C GLN A 74 -2.88 -11.47 -1.31
N GLY A 75 -1.95 -10.87 -2.06
CA GLY A 75 -0.53 -11.24 -2.05
C GLY A 75 0.27 -10.64 -0.90
N ILE A 76 -0.17 -9.50 -0.36
CA ILE A 76 0.59 -8.70 0.61
C ILE A 76 -0.01 -8.67 2.02
N GLU A 77 -1.26 -9.09 2.22
CA GLU A 77 -1.97 -9.06 3.51
C GLU A 77 -1.13 -9.66 4.65
N LYS A 78 -0.43 -10.76 4.36
CA LYS A 78 0.45 -11.45 5.32
C LYS A 78 1.54 -10.57 5.93
N TYR A 79 1.93 -9.46 5.30
CA TYR A 79 2.89 -8.51 5.85
C TYR A 79 2.26 -7.60 6.90
N PHE A 80 0.94 -7.39 6.87
CA PHE A 80 0.21 -6.56 7.82
C PHE A 80 -0.32 -7.37 9.02
N THR A 81 -0.61 -8.66 8.84
CA THR A 81 -1.10 -9.53 9.92
C THR A 81 -0.05 -9.73 11.01
N ASN A 82 -0.40 -9.52 12.28
CA ASN A 82 0.52 -9.65 13.43
C ASN A 82 1.81 -8.83 13.27
N ALA A 83 1.70 -7.65 12.64
CA ALA A 83 2.81 -6.72 12.42
C ALA A 83 2.52 -5.37 13.07
N VAL A 84 3.59 -4.63 13.39
CA VAL A 84 3.52 -3.19 13.59
C VAL A 84 3.89 -2.52 12.27
N VAL A 85 2.93 -1.80 11.70
CA VAL A 85 3.10 -1.05 10.45
C VAL A 85 3.67 0.33 10.76
N ILE A 86 4.75 0.71 10.07
CA ILE A 86 5.48 1.95 10.36
C ILE A 86 5.50 2.80 9.09
N GLY A 87 5.20 4.09 9.22
CA GLY A 87 5.20 5.00 8.09
C GLY A 87 5.25 6.46 8.54
N HIS A 88 5.38 7.37 7.59
CA HIS A 88 5.42 8.80 7.88
C HIS A 88 4.01 9.40 7.81
N ASN A 89 3.51 9.98 8.92
CA ASN A 89 2.12 10.45 9.02
C ASN A 89 1.08 9.37 8.67
N ILE A 90 1.42 8.11 8.97
CA ILE A 90 0.80 6.92 8.38
C ILE A 90 -0.71 6.83 8.63
N ALA A 91 -1.17 7.28 9.81
CA ALA A 91 -2.58 7.24 10.18
C ALA A 91 -3.46 8.13 9.29
N SER A 92 -2.94 9.30 8.90
CA SER A 92 -3.66 10.30 8.10
C SER A 92 -3.42 10.19 6.59
N ALA A 93 -2.43 9.41 6.19
CA ALA A 93 -2.02 9.25 4.80
C ALA A 93 -2.18 7.78 4.37
N ASP A 94 -1.16 6.94 4.54
CA ASP A 94 -1.12 5.61 3.92
C ASP A 94 -2.22 4.68 4.43
N LEU A 95 -2.52 4.69 5.73
CA LEU A 95 -3.60 3.88 6.29
C LEU A 95 -4.99 4.42 5.95
N ASP A 96 -5.16 5.74 5.80
CA ASP A 96 -6.40 6.33 5.28
C ASP A 96 -6.64 5.87 3.84
N ALA A 97 -5.59 5.90 3.00
CA ALA A 97 -5.65 5.42 1.63
C ALA A 97 -5.95 3.92 1.54
N LEU A 98 -5.29 3.12 2.39
CA LEU A 98 -5.49 1.68 2.47
C LEU A 98 -6.92 1.34 2.90
N HIS A 99 -7.41 2.00 3.96
CA HIS A 99 -8.77 1.83 4.47
C HIS A 99 -9.84 2.15 3.40
N LYS A 100 -9.71 3.28 2.71
CA LYS A 100 -10.63 3.66 1.63
C LYS A 100 -10.60 2.69 0.44
N ASN A 101 -9.46 2.07 0.17
CA ASN A 101 -9.38 1.01 -0.84
C ASN A 101 -10.07 -0.27 -0.34
N PHE A 102 -9.97 -0.65 0.93
CA PHE A 102 -10.75 -1.76 1.47
C PHE A 102 -12.26 -1.53 1.30
N GLU A 103 -12.75 -0.35 1.66
CA GLU A 103 -14.16 0.02 1.44
C GLU A 103 -14.55 -0.05 -0.04
N ARG A 104 -13.73 0.54 -0.92
CA ARG A 104 -13.97 0.58 -2.37
C ARG A 104 -14.05 -0.81 -2.99
N TYR A 105 -13.21 -1.73 -2.57
CA TYR A 105 -13.12 -3.08 -3.12
C TYR A 105 -13.93 -4.12 -2.35
N GLY A 106 -14.64 -3.72 -1.29
CA GLY A 106 -15.43 -4.60 -0.43
C GLY A 106 -14.58 -5.65 0.27
N ILE A 107 -13.39 -5.26 0.73
CA ILE A 107 -12.45 -6.12 1.46
C ILE A 107 -12.71 -5.92 2.96
N GLU A 108 -12.72 -7.02 3.72
CA GLU A 108 -12.82 -6.95 5.18
C GLU A 108 -11.61 -6.19 5.74
N ILE A 109 -11.87 -5.21 6.60
CA ILE A 109 -10.83 -4.34 7.15
C ILE A 109 -10.14 -5.11 8.28
N PRO A 110 -8.85 -5.45 8.15
CA PRO A 110 -8.12 -6.14 9.20
C PRO A 110 -7.80 -5.18 10.36
N GLU A 111 -7.52 -5.75 11.53
CA GLU A 111 -6.87 -4.99 12.61
C GLU A 111 -5.41 -4.72 12.23
N ILE A 112 -5.01 -3.45 12.28
CA ILE A 112 -3.65 -2.99 11.96
C ILE A 112 -3.10 -2.21 13.15
N TYR A 113 -1.98 -2.68 13.69
CA TYR A 113 -1.20 -1.95 14.69
C TYR A 113 -0.19 -1.07 13.96
N TYR A 114 -0.07 0.20 14.33
CA TYR A 114 0.81 1.13 13.63
C TYR A 114 1.56 2.10 14.55
N LEU A 115 2.69 2.63 14.04
CA LEU A 115 3.51 3.68 14.64
C LEU A 115 3.76 4.81 13.64
#